data_AF-A0A2G9MQF1-F1
#
_entry.id   AF-A0A2G9MQF1-F1
#
_cell.length_a   1.000
_cell.length_b   1.000
_cell.length_c   1.000
_cell.angle_alpha   90.00
_cell.angle_beta   90.00
_cell.angle_gamma   90.00
#
_symmetry.space_group_name_H-M   'P 1'
#
loop_
_entity.id
_entity.type
_entity.pdbx_description
1 polymer ?
#
loop_
_entity_poly.entity_id
_entity_poly.type
_entity_poly.pdbx_seq_one_letter_code
_entity_poly.pdbx_strand_id
1 'polypeptide(L)' 'GQYALKDLPKILVDDPMIQLLNAKDGDVIKIERNSLTAGKTIFYRRVVNA' A
#
# COMPACT_ATOMS: atom_id res chain seq x y z
N GLY A 1 -8.74 -6.16 17.83
CA GLY A 1 -9.66 -6.37 16.69
C GLY A 1 -8.83 -6.83 15.52
N GLN A 2 -9.14 -7.99 14.95
CA GLN A 2 -8.26 -8.67 13.99
C GLN A 2 -8.46 -8.09 12.59
N TYR A 3 -7.76 -7.00 12.26
CA TYR A 3 -7.68 -6.54 10.88
C TYR A 3 -6.70 -7.45 10.15
N ALA A 4 -7.22 -8.30 9.27
CA ALA A 4 -6.41 -9.25 8.53
C ALA A 4 -5.83 -8.56 7.29
N LEU A 5 -4.69 -9.03 6.78
CA LEU A 5 -4.04 -8.49 5.57
C LEU A 5 -4.99 -8.37 4.36
N LYS A 6 -6.00 -9.23 4.30
CA LYS A 6 -7.07 -9.23 3.29
C LYS A 6 -7.98 -8.00 3.33
N ASP A 7 -8.06 -7.33 4.48
CA ASP A 7 -8.91 -6.16 4.71
C ASP A 7 -8.19 -4.85 4.34
N LEU A 8 -6.89 -4.91 4.05
CA LEU A 8 -6.15 -3.76 3.57
C LEU A 8 -6.59 -3.37 2.15
N PRO A 9 -6.65 -2.06 1.83
CA PRO A 9 -6.81 -1.60 0.46
C PRO A 9 -5.75 -2.23 -0.45
N LYS A 10 -6.16 -2.60 -1.66
CA LYS A 10 -5.31 -3.32 -2.60
C LYS A 10 -4.64 -2.36 -3.58
N ILE A 11 -3.46 -2.75 -4.07
CA ILE A 11 -2.76 -2.10 -5.19
C ILE A 11 -2.26 -3.18 -6.15
N LEU A 12 -2.36 -2.93 -7.45
CA LEU A 12 -1.97 -3.92 -8.46
C LEU A 12 -0.45 -3.99 -8.58
N VAL A 13 0.07 -5.19 -8.86
CA VAL A 13 1.50 -5.38 -9.20
C VAL A 13 1.92 -4.58 -10.44
N ASP A 14 0.97 -4.29 -11.34
CA ASP A 14 1.18 -3.50 -12.55
C ASP A 14 1.19 -1.99 -12.32
N ASP A 15 0.94 -1.51 -11.10
CA ASP A 15 1.10 -0.09 -10.78
C ASP A 15 2.59 0.29 -10.99
N PRO A 16 2.91 1.35 -11.76
CA PRO A 16 4.29 1.72 -12.07
C PRO A 16 5.17 1.94 -10.83
N MET A 17 4.59 2.43 -9.73
CA MET A 17 5.33 2.63 -8.48
C MET A 17 5.66 1.30 -7.81
N ILE A 18 4.78 0.30 -7.92
CA ILE A 18 5.01 -1.05 -7.40
C ILE A 18 6.12 -1.76 -8.19
N GLN A 19 6.10 -1.62 -9.51
CA GLN A 19 7.16 -2.15 -10.38
C GLN A 19 8.51 -1.52 -10.06
N LEU A 20 8.57 -0.19 -9.89
CA LEU A 20 9.79 0.53 -9.51
C LEU A 20 10.36 0.04 -8.17
N LEU A 21 9.48 -0.31 -7.23
CA LEU A 21 9.84 -0.85 -5.92
C LEU A 21 10.18 -2.34 -5.95
N ASN A 22 9.97 -3.03 -7.09
CA ASN A 22 10.07 -4.49 -7.23
C ASN A 22 9.24 -5.27 -6.18
N ALA A 23 8.11 -4.71 -5.75
CA ALA A 23 7.24 -5.37 -4.78
C ALA A 23 6.43 -6.49 -5.45
N LYS A 24 6.14 -7.55 -4.69
CA LYS A 24 5.52 -8.79 -5.17
C LYS A 24 4.11 -8.95 -4.61
N ASP A 25 3.34 -9.87 -5.21
CA ASP A 25 2.04 -10.27 -4.69
C ASP A 25 2.11 -10.64 -3.20
N GLY A 26 1.20 -10.07 -2.41
CA GLY A 26 1.16 -10.26 -0.96
C GLY A 26 1.96 -9.24 -0.15
N ASP A 27 2.88 -8.48 -0.75
CA ASP A 27 3.64 -7.46 -0.04
C ASP A 27 2.73 -6.34 0.48
N VAL A 28 3.15 -5.67 1.57
CA VAL A 28 2.46 -4.50 2.09
C VAL A 28 3.34 -3.28 1.93
N ILE A 29 2.84 -2.29 1.20
CA ILE A 29 3.52 -1.02 1.02
C ILE A 29 3.01 0.01 2.02
N LYS A 30 3.94 0.82 2.53
CA LYS A 30 3.66 1.99 3.36
C LYS A 30 3.75 3.25 2.50
N ILE A 31 2.70 4.05 2.48
CA ILE A 31 2.64 5.32 1.79
C ILE A 31 2.61 6.42 2.83
N GLU A 32 3.67 7.23 2.87
CA GLU A 32 3.74 8.42 3.69
C GLU A 32 3.52 9.66 2.83
N ARG A 33 2.54 10.49 3.19
CA ARG A 33 2.26 11.76 2.51
C ARG A 33 2.24 12.87 3.54
N ASN A 34 2.89 13.99 3.21
CA ASN A 34 2.74 15.20 4.00
C ASN A 34 1.33 15.75 3.74
N SER A 35 0.57 15.93 4.81
CA SER A 35 -0.76 16.52 4.78
C SER A 35 -0.68 17.93 5.33
N LEU A 36 -1.23 18.91 4.62
CA LEU A 36 -1.23 20.30 5.05
C LEU A 36 -2.02 20.52 6.35
N THR A 37 -2.97 19.64 6.67
CA THR A 37 -3.84 19.75 7.85
C THR A 37 -3.45 18.78 8.96
N ALA A 38 -3.02 17.58 8.62
CA ALA A 38 -2.70 16.53 9.58
C ALA A 38 -1.18 16.34 9.81
N GLY A 39 -0.35 17.17 9.17
CA GLY A 39 1.10 17.05 9.17
C GLY A 39 1.59 15.90 8.29
N LYS A 40 1.38 14.66 8.72
CA LYS A 40 1.81 13.45 8.01
C LYS A 40 0.75 12.37 8.08
N THR A 41 0.41 11.78 6.94
CA THR A 41 -0.57 10.69 6.85
C THR A 41 0.10 9.43 6.35
N ILE A 42 -0.17 8.32 7.04
CA ILE A 42 0.38 7.00 6.74
C ILE A 42 -0.76 6.11 6.25
N PHE A 43 -0.57 5.49 5.09
CA PHE A 43 -1.46 4.47 4.55
C PHE A 43 -0.71 3.16 4.32
N TYR A 44 -1.43 2.05 4.45
CA TYR A 44 -0.93 0.72 4.12
C TYR A 44 -1.80 0.10 3.04
N ARG A 45 -1.16 -0.52 2.04
CA ARG A 45 -1.85 -1.23 0.95
C ARG A 45 -1.20 -2.56 0.69
N ARG A 46 -2.00 -3.58 0.37
CA ARG A 46 -1.51 -4.90 -0.01
C ARG A 46 -1.37 -5.00 -1.53
N VAL A 47 -0.20 -5.40 -2.01
CA VAL A 47 0.04 -5.71 -3.41
C VAL A 47 -0.73 -6.97 -3.78
N VAL A 48 -1.48 -6.92 -4.87
CA VAL A 48 -2.22 -8.06 -5.41
C VAL A 48 -1.93 -8.22 -6.89
N ASN A 49 -1.81 -9.46 -7.35
CA ASN A 49 -1.93 -9.80 -8.76
C ASN A 49 -3.43 -10.01 -9.11
N ALA A 50 -3.82 -9.63 -10.33
CA ALA A 50 -5.20 -9.76 -10.81
C ALA A 50 -5.53 -11.21 -11.22
#